data_AF-A0A022R2M4-F1
#
_entry.id   AF-A0A022R2M4-F1
#
_cell.length_a   1.000
_cell.length_b   1.000
_cell.length_c   1.000
_cell.angle_alpha   90.00
_cell.angle_beta   90.00
_cell.angle_gamma   90.00
#
_symmetry.space_group_name_H-M   'P 1'
#
loop_
_entity.id
_entity.type
_entity.pdbx_description
1 polymer ?
#
loop_
_entity_poly.entity_id
_entity_poly.type
_entity_poly.pdbx_seq_one_letter_code
_entity_poly.pdbx_strand_id
1 'polypeptide(L)'
;MSVIDILTRVDSICKKYDRYDVVPKDSNVSGDDAFARLYASVESDIESALQKAETASNEKNRASVVAINAEIRRIKARLLEEVPKLQRLAVKK
;
A
#
# COMPACT_ATOMS: atom_id res chain seq x y z
N MET A 1 -41.70 -11.18 13.60
CA MET A 1 -40.77 -10.67 12.57
C MET A 1 -39.89 -11.83 12.19
N SER A 2 -40.09 -12.40 11.00
CA SER A 2 -39.31 -13.51 10.46
C SER A 2 -37.93 -13.03 10.00
N VAL A 3 -36.96 -13.94 9.89
CA VAL A 3 -35.64 -13.63 9.30
C VAL A 3 -35.78 -13.01 7.91
N ILE A 4 -36.78 -13.46 7.14
CA ILE A 4 -37.12 -12.89 5.82
C ILE A 4 -37.57 -11.43 5.91
N ASP A 5 -38.35 -11.08 6.93
CA ASP A 5 -38.80 -9.69 7.16
C ASP A 5 -37.61 -8.79 7.54
N ILE A 6 -36.64 -9.34 8.27
CA ILE A 6 -35.42 -8.62 8.66
C ILE A 6 -34.55 -8.37 7.42
N LEU A 7 -34.30 -9.39 6.61
CA LEU A 7 -33.47 -9.29 5.41
C LEU A 7 -34.04 -8.31 4.38
N THR A 8 -35.35 -8.39 4.12
CA THR A 8 -36.02 -7.47 3.17
C THR A 8 -36.00 -6.03 3.68
N ARG A 9 -36.17 -5.83 4.99
CA ARG A 9 -36.06 -4.51 5.61
C ARG A 9 -34.63 -3.96 5.56
N VAL A 10 -33.61 -4.78 5.82
CA VAL A 10 -32.20 -4.40 5.70
C VAL A 10 -31.85 -4.00 4.27
N ASP A 11 -32.27 -4.79 3.27
CA ASP A 11 -32.05 -4.47 1.85
C ASP A 11 -32.68 -3.13 1.45
N SER A 12 -33.91 -2.86 1.92
CA SER A 12 -34.58 -1.57 1.69
C SER A 12 -33.85 -0.39 2.34
N ILE A 13 -33.23 -0.60 3.51
CA ILE A 13 -32.45 0.42 4.21
C ILE A 13 -31.15 0.68 3.45
N CYS A 14 -30.41 -0.36 3.06
CA CYS A 14 -29.19 -0.22 2.26
C CYS A 14 -29.47 0.58 0.99
N LYS A 15 -30.50 0.23 0.21
CA LYS A 15 -30.90 0.96 -1.01
C LYS A 15 -31.29 2.42 -0.77
N LYS A 16 -31.95 2.71 0.36
CA LYS A 16 -32.34 4.08 0.73
C LYS A 16 -31.13 4.98 0.98
N TYR A 17 -30.07 4.41 1.57
CA TYR A 17 -28.87 5.13 1.95
C TYR A 17 -27.70 4.96 0.96
N ASP A 18 -27.88 4.20 -0.11
CA ASP A 18 -26.92 4.00 -1.21
C ASP A 18 -26.39 5.33 -1.78
N ARG A 19 -27.21 6.40 -1.77
CA ARG A 19 -26.80 7.76 -2.18
C ARG A 19 -25.81 8.45 -1.23
N TYR A 20 -25.70 7.97 0.01
CA TYR A 20 -24.71 8.39 0.99
C TYR A 20 -23.54 7.42 1.07
N ASP A 21 -23.60 6.31 0.35
CA ASP A 21 -22.42 5.52 0.04
C ASP A 21 -21.61 6.34 -0.96
N VAL A 22 -20.93 7.34 -0.42
CA VAL A 22 -19.89 8.10 -1.09
C VAL A 22 -18.78 7.09 -1.36
N VAL A 23 -18.94 6.28 -2.42
CA VAL A 23 -17.81 5.74 -3.15
C VAL A 23 -16.95 6.98 -3.41
N PRO A 24 -15.73 7.05 -2.86
CA PRO A 24 -14.88 8.22 -2.99
C PRO A 24 -14.81 8.58 -4.46
N LYS A 25 -15.52 9.65 -4.84
CA LYS A 25 -15.59 10.10 -6.21
C LYS A 25 -14.20 10.61 -6.50
N ASP A 26 -13.52 9.87 -7.36
CA ASP A 26 -12.18 10.13 -7.87
C ASP A 26 -11.03 9.78 -6.91
N SER A 27 -10.66 8.51 -7.01
CA SER A 27 -9.33 7.91 -6.90
C SER A 27 -8.19 8.66 -7.65
N ASN A 28 -8.42 9.88 -8.13
CA ASN A 28 -7.48 10.72 -8.89
C ASN A 28 -6.89 11.89 -8.08
N VAL A 29 -7.21 12.05 -6.79
CA VAL A 29 -6.41 12.94 -5.92
C VAL A 29 -4.95 12.43 -5.76
N SER A 30 -4.72 11.15 -6.08
CA SER A 30 -3.39 10.55 -6.14
C SER A 30 -2.46 11.19 -7.19
N GLY A 31 -2.99 11.97 -8.14
CA GLY A 31 -2.19 12.74 -9.09
C GLY A 31 -1.54 14.01 -8.53
N ASP A 32 -2.07 14.57 -7.43
CA ASP A 32 -1.65 15.89 -6.93
C ASP A 32 -0.98 15.83 -5.54
N ASP A 33 -1.24 14.78 -4.75
CA ASP A 33 -0.53 14.59 -3.48
C ASP A 33 0.86 13.95 -3.71
N ALA A 34 1.88 14.81 -3.76
CA ALA A 34 3.28 14.41 -3.85
C ALA A 34 3.73 13.52 -2.67
N PHE A 35 3.12 13.68 -1.48
CA PHE A 35 3.41 12.81 -0.34
C PHE A 35 2.85 11.41 -0.57
N ALA A 36 1.56 11.28 -0.90
CA ALA A 36 0.92 9.97 -1.12
C ALA A 36 1.63 9.15 -2.22
N ARG A 37 2.05 9.77 -3.32
CA ARG A 37 2.80 9.07 -4.39
C ARG A 37 4.15 8.55 -3.90
N LEU A 38 4.92 9.40 -3.21
CA LEU A 38 6.22 8.99 -2.70
C LEU A 38 6.07 7.94 -1.60
N TYR A 39 5.04 8.07 -0.74
CA TYR A 39 4.72 7.11 0.29
C TYR A 39 4.43 5.73 -0.30
N ALA A 40 3.56 5.66 -1.31
CA ALA A 40 3.23 4.40 -1.98
C ALA A 40 4.44 3.76 -2.66
N SER A 41 5.32 4.56 -3.27
CA SER A 41 6.59 4.07 -3.83
C SER A 41 7.50 3.49 -2.75
N VAL A 42 7.67 4.19 -1.63
CA VAL A 42 8.49 3.76 -0.49
C VAL A 42 7.93 2.47 0.12
N GLU A 43 6.61 2.39 0.28
CA GLU A 43 5.93 1.20 0.81
C GLU A 43 6.14 -0.02 -0.11
N SER A 44 5.98 0.16 -1.42
CA SER A 44 6.23 -0.90 -2.42
C SER A 44 7.68 -1.37 -2.43
N ASP A 45 8.64 -0.45 -2.31
CA ASP A 45 10.07 -0.79 -2.23
C ASP A 45 10.39 -1.56 -0.93
N ILE A 46 9.76 -1.22 0.20
CA ILE A 46 9.89 -1.95 1.47
C ILE A 46 9.33 -3.37 1.32
N GLU A 47 8.12 -3.51 0.78
CA GLU A 47 7.48 -4.83 0.58
C GLU A 47 8.34 -5.71 -0.34
N SER A 48 8.85 -5.15 -1.44
CA SER A 48 9.76 -5.85 -2.35
C SER A 48 11.05 -6.29 -1.64
N ALA A 49 11.64 -5.43 -0.80
CA ALA A 49 12.84 -5.77 -0.05
C ALA A 49 12.58 -6.89 0.97
N LEU A 50 11.42 -6.89 1.64
CA LEU A 50 11.02 -7.93 2.59
C LEU A 50 10.81 -9.27 1.88
N GLN A 51 10.08 -9.28 0.77
CA GLN A 51 9.87 -10.50 -0.03
C GLN A 51 11.20 -11.07 -0.55
N LYS A 52 12.13 -10.21 -1.00
CA LYS A 52 13.48 -10.64 -1.40
C LYS A 52 14.29 -11.16 -0.23
N ALA A 53 14.18 -10.55 0.95
CA ALA A 53 14.86 -11.04 2.15
C ALA A 53 14.36 -12.43 2.57
N GLU A 54 13.05 -12.67 2.51
CA GLU A 54 12.46 -13.98 2.74
C GLU A 54 12.94 -15.00 1.71
N THR A 55 12.95 -14.62 0.43
CA THR A 55 13.47 -15.46 -0.66
C THR A 55 14.93 -15.83 -0.42
N ALA A 56 15.77 -14.87 -0.05
CA ALA A 56 17.18 -15.10 0.25
C ALA A 56 17.39 -16.00 1.47
N SER A 57 16.51 -15.92 2.48
CA SER A 57 16.57 -16.77 3.67
C SER A 57 16.23 -18.23 3.37
N ASN A 58 15.37 -18.48 2.38
CA ASN A 58 14.92 -19.83 2.00
C ASN A 58 15.75 -20.45 0.87
N GLU A 59 16.57 -19.64 0.18
CA GLU A 59 17.41 -20.05 -0.93
C GLU A 59 18.67 -20.81 -0.47
N LYS A 60 18.98 -21.92 -1.14
CA LYS A 60 20.14 -22.77 -0.84
C LYS A 60 21.35 -22.41 -1.70
N ASN A 61 21.11 -21.84 -2.89
CA ASN A 61 22.19 -21.46 -3.79
C ASN A 61 22.87 -20.16 -3.31
N ARG A 62 24.12 -20.28 -2.85
CA ARG A 62 24.91 -19.15 -2.35
C ARG A 62 25.08 -18.02 -3.37
N ALA A 63 25.23 -18.32 -4.66
CA ALA A 63 25.36 -17.29 -5.69
C ALA A 63 24.05 -16.51 -5.87
N SER A 64 22.92 -17.23 -5.84
CA SER A 64 21.57 -16.63 -5.87
C SER A 64 21.34 -15.72 -4.65
N VAL A 65 21.65 -16.21 -3.44
CA VAL A 65 21.57 -15.42 -2.20
C VAL A 65 22.40 -14.14 -2.27
N VAL A 66 23.62 -14.20 -2.81
CA VAL A 66 24.49 -13.02 -2.96
C VAL A 66 23.88 -12.01 -3.94
N ALA A 67 23.33 -12.46 -5.06
CA ALA A 67 22.65 -11.59 -6.02
C ALA A 67 21.44 -10.90 -5.39
N ILE A 68 20.56 -11.66 -4.72
CA ILE A 68 19.38 -11.11 -4.04
C ILE A 68 19.79 -10.11 -2.96
N ASN A 69 20.81 -10.42 -2.15
CA ASN A 69 21.31 -9.50 -1.12
C ASN A 69 21.91 -8.22 -1.71
N ALA A 70 22.53 -8.27 -2.89
CA ALA A 70 23.00 -7.07 -3.58
C ALA A 70 21.82 -6.18 -4.01
N GLU A 71 20.71 -6.77 -4.45
CA GLU A 71 19.48 -6.04 -4.78
C GLU A 71 18.85 -5.40 -3.53
N ILE A 72 18.75 -6.15 -2.42
CA ILE A 72 18.25 -5.61 -1.14
C ILE A 72 19.08 -4.39 -0.71
N ARG A 73 20.41 -4.44 -0.86
CA ARG A 73 21.29 -3.29 -0.56
C ARG A 73 21.01 -2.08 -1.47
N ARG A 74 20.74 -2.30 -2.76
CA ARG A 74 20.37 -1.22 -3.71
C ARG A 74 19.03 -0.58 -3.34
N ILE A 75 18.03 -1.38 -2.98
CA ILE A 75 16.73 -0.87 -2.51
C ILE A 75 16.92 -0.09 -1.21
N LYS A 76 17.66 -0.63 -0.25
CA LYS A 76 17.98 0.07 1.00
C LYS A 76 18.66 1.42 0.76
N ALA A 77 19.61 1.51 -0.18
CA ALA A 77 20.28 2.76 -0.51
C ALA A 77 19.29 3.80 -1.07
N ARG A 78 18.37 3.39 -1.94
CA ARG A 78 17.31 4.26 -2.48
C ARG A 78 16.37 4.75 -1.38
N LEU A 79 15.90 3.85 -0.52
CA LEU A 79 15.04 4.19 0.62
C LEU A 79 15.69 5.21 1.56
N LEU A 80 17.01 5.12 1.79
CA LEU A 80 17.74 6.11 2.59
C LEU A 80 17.70 7.53 2.00
N GLU A 81 17.55 7.67 0.68
CA GLU A 81 17.39 8.97 0.02
C GLU A 81 15.93 9.44 -0.04
N GLU A 82 14.99 8.51 -0.16
CA GLU A 82 13.57 8.81 -0.32
C GLU A 82 12.85 9.10 1.00
N VAL A 83 13.19 8.41 2.08
CA VAL A 83 12.58 8.64 3.41
C VAL A 83 12.77 10.09 3.90
N PRO A 84 13.95 10.73 3.77
CA PRO A 84 14.10 12.15 4.09
C PRO A 84 13.26 13.08 3.20
N LYS A 85 13.02 12.72 1.93
CA LYS A 85 12.13 13.50 1.04
C LYS A 85 10.68 13.39 1.52
N LEU A 86 10.27 12.19 1.93
CA LEU A 86 8.96 11.92 2.50
C LEU A 86 8.73 12.72 3.80
N GLN A 87 9.72 12.74 4.71
CA GLN A 87 9.68 13.56 5.93
C GLN A 87 9.51 15.05 5.62
N ARG A 88 10.24 15.59 4.63
CA ARG A 88 10.10 17.00 4.21
C ARG A 88 8.70 17.32 3.67
N LEU A 89 8.09 16.39 2.93
CA LEU A 89 6.73 16.55 2.42
C LEU A 89 5.69 16.46 3.56
N ALA A 90 5.93 15.64 4.59
CA ALA A 90 5.05 15.53 5.75
C ALA A 90 5.00 16.79 6.62
N VAL A 91 6.15 17.46 6.79
CA VAL A 91 6.29 18.67 7.62
C VAL A 91 5.78 19.93 6.90
N LYS A 92 5.61 19.88 5.57
CA LYS A 92 5.12 20.99 4.74
C LYS A 92 3.61 21.28 4.87
N LYS A 93 2.95 20.74 5.89
CA LYS A 93 1.53 21.00 6.21
C LYS A 93 1.31 22.36 6.85
#